data_AF-A0A849TIG2-F1
#
_entry.id   AF-A0A849TIG2-F1
#
_cell.length_a   1.000
_cell.length_b   1.000
_cell.length_c   1.000
_cell.angle_alpha   90.00
_cell.angle_beta   90.00
_cell.angle_gamma   90.00
#
_symmetry.space_group_name_H-M   'P 1'
#
loop_
_entity.id
_entity.type
_entity.pdbx_description
1 polymer ?
#
loop_
_entity_poly.entity_id
_entity_poly.type
_entity_poly.pdbx_seq_one_letter_code
_entity_poly.pdbx_strand_id
1 'polypeptide(L)' 'PVYGARPLKRAIQAQLENPLAKLILEGRFAAKDTIKVGCVGGVMKFEKV' A
#
# COMPACT_ATOMS: atom_id res chain seq x y z
N PRO A 1 27.36 8.01 -4.31
CA PRO A 1 25.93 8.14 -3.93
C PRO A 1 25.08 7.13 -4.72
N VAL A 2 25.01 5.88 -4.24
CA VAL A 2 24.79 4.70 -5.12
C VAL A 2 23.32 4.41 -5.44
N TYR A 3 22.35 5.04 -4.79
CA TYR A 3 20.94 4.88 -5.15
C TYR A 3 20.20 6.21 -4.97
N GLY A 4 19.72 6.82 -6.06
CA GLY A 4 18.80 7.96 -6.02
C GLY A 4 17.44 7.58 -5.41
N ALA A 5 16.32 8.21 -5.77
CA ALA A 5 15.00 7.91 -5.18
C ALA A 5 14.41 6.50 -5.48
N ARG A 6 15.11 5.63 -6.22
CA ARG A 6 14.63 4.27 -6.58
C ARG A 6 14.33 3.36 -5.38
N PRO A 7 15.13 3.34 -4.29
CA PRO A 7 14.81 2.57 -3.08
C PRO A 7 13.50 3.02 -2.45
N LEU A 8 13.22 4.33 -2.47
CA LEU A 8 11.98 4.88 -1.92
C LEU A 8 10.75 4.37 -2.69
N LYS A 9 10.82 4.35 -4.03
CA LYS A 9 9.76 3.78 -4.87
C LYS A 9 9.54 2.29 -4.58
N ARG A 10 10.62 1.51 -4.39
CA ARG A 10 10.49 0.08 -4.04
C ARG A 10 9.90 -0.14 -2.65
N ALA A 11 10.25 0.70 -1.67
CA ALA A 11 9.69 0.61 -0.33
C ALA A 11 8.17 0.87 -0.34
N ILE A 12 7.74 1.92 -1.06
CA ILE A 12 6.32 2.21 -1.26
C ILE A 12 5.63 1.04 -1.98
N GLN A 13 6.22 0.52 -3.04
CA GLN A 13 5.68 -0.65 -3.75
C GLN A 13 5.49 -1.86 -2.85
N ALA A 14 6.52 -2.22 -2.09
CA ALA A 14 6.52 -3.40 -1.25
C ALA A 14 5.57 -3.27 -0.05
N GLN A 15 5.50 -2.09 0.56
CA GLN A 15 4.75 -1.87 1.80
C GLN A 15 3.32 -1.38 1.58
N LEU A 16 3.02 -0.77 0.43
CA LEU A 16 1.71 -0.17 0.12
C LEU A 16 1.02 -0.85 -1.08
N GLU A 17 1.62 -0.80 -2.28
CA GLU A 17 0.95 -1.29 -3.50
C GLU A 17 0.71 -2.80 -3.45
N ASN A 18 1.71 -3.60 -3.10
CA ASN A 18 1.59 -5.06 -3.04
C ASN A 18 0.48 -5.55 -2.08
N PRO A 19 0.43 -5.12 -0.79
CA PRO A 19 -0.64 -5.55 0.10
C PRO A 19 -2.01 -5.03 -0.35
N LEU A 20 -2.09 -3.80 -0.87
CA LEU A 20 -3.34 -3.26 -1.40
C LEU A 20 -3.86 -4.08 -2.58
N ALA A 21 -2.99 -4.43 -3.53
CA ALA A 21 -3.35 -5.26 -4.67
C ALA A 21 -3.88 -6.62 -4.24
N LYS A 22 -3.27 -7.25 -3.22
CA LYS A 22 -3.77 -8.50 -2.65
C LYS A 22 -5.18 -8.36 -2.08
N LEU A 23 -5.44 -7.29 -1.33
CA LEU A 23 -6.76 -7.03 -0.73
C LEU A 23 -7.84 -6.76 -1.79
N ILE A 24 -7.47 -6.13 -2.91
CA ILE A 24 -8.36 -5.95 -4.08
C ILE A 24 -8.68 -7.30 -4.73
N LEU A 25 -7.68 -8.16 -4.94
CA LEU A 25 -7.87 -9.50 -5.50
C LEU A 25 -8.69 -10.41 -4.59
N GLU A 26 -8.59 -10.23 -3.27
CA GLU A 26 -9.45 -10.89 -2.27
C GLU A 26 -10.89 -10.36 -2.25
N GLY A 27 -11.21 -9.31 -3.01
CA GLY A 27 -12.55 -8.71 -3.08
C GLY A 27 -12.89 -7.81 -1.90
N ARG A 28 -11.92 -7.46 -1.04
CA ARG A 28 -12.14 -6.54 0.10
C ARG A 28 -12.30 -5.09 -0.35
N PHE A 29 -11.73 -4.72 -1.48
CA PHE A 29 -11.84 -3.39 -2.07
C PHE A 29 -12.19 -3.50 -3.55
N ALA A 30 -13.09 -2.64 -4.01
CA ALA A 30 -13.51 -2.57 -5.41
C ALA A 30 -12.98 -1.30 -6.10
N ALA A 31 -13.06 -1.30 -7.42
CA ALA A 31 -12.79 -0.09 -8.19
C ALA A 31 -13.74 1.03 -7.72
N LYS A 32 -13.18 2.26 -7.59
CA LYS A 32 -13.84 3.47 -7.06
C LYS A 32 -14.02 3.52 -5.53
N ASP A 33 -13.58 2.52 -4.79
CA ASP A 33 -13.55 2.63 -3.33
C ASP A 33 -12.47 3.63 -2.88
N THR A 34 -12.83 4.48 -1.91
CA THR A 34 -11.86 5.35 -1.25
C THR A 34 -11.29 4.60 -0.06
N ILE A 35 -9.98 4.41 -0.06
CA ILE A 35 -9.29 3.61 0.96
C ILE A 35 -8.42 4.54 1.79
N LYS A 36 -8.68 4.57 3.09
CA LYS A 36 -7.84 5.25 4.07
C LYS A 36 -6.70 4.33 4.47
N VAL A 37 -5.48 4.84 4.31
CA VAL A 37 -4.27 4.13 4.69
C VAL A 37 -3.71 4.74 5.96
N GLY A 38 -3.49 3.92 6.98
CA GLY A 38 -2.84 4.30 8.23
C GLY A 38 -1.58 3.46 8.48
N CYS A 39 -0.62 3.99 9.22
CA CYS A 39 0.52 3.24 9.71
C CYS A 39 0.40 3.06 11.22
N VAL A 40 0.35 1.80 11.69
CA VAL A 40 0.28 1.48 13.12
C VAL A 40 1.38 0.48 13.44
N GLY A 41 2.35 0.90 14.26
CA GLY A 41 3.48 0.05 14.66
C GLY A 41 4.39 -0.39 13.49
N GLY A 42 4.48 0.41 12.43
CA GLY A 42 5.26 0.07 11.22
C GLY A 42 4.52 -0.83 10.22
N VAL A 43 3.25 -1.14 10.48
CA VAL A 43 2.39 -1.92 9.56
C VAL A 43 1.37 -1.00 8.91
N MET A 44 1.22 -1.12 7.59
CA MET A 44 0.17 -0.41 6.85
C MET A 44 -1.19 -1.09 7.07
N LYS A 45 -2.17 -0.33 7.57
CA LYS A 45 -3.56 -0.72 7.69
C LYS A 45 -4.40 -0.02 6.62
N PHE A 46 -5.33 -0.75 6.04
CA PHE A 46 -6.21 -0.29 4.98
C PHE A 46 -7.66 -0.38 5.46
N GLU A 47 -8.40 0.71 5.37
CA GLU A 47 -9.80 0.80 5.77
C GLU A 47 -10.60 1.49 4.67
N LYS A 48 -11.81 0.99 4.38
CA LYS A 48 -12.71 1.60 3.39
C LYS A 48 -13.46 2.77 4.05
N VAL A 49 -13.49 3.91 3.36
CA VAL A 49 -14.30 5.07 3.72
C VAL A 49 -15.65 5.01 3.02
#